data_AF-A0A954U094-F1
#
_entry.id   AF-A0A954U094-F1
#
_cell.length_a   1.000
_cell.length_b   1.000
_cell.length_c   1.000
_cell.angle_alpha   90.00
_cell.angle_beta   90.00
_cell.angle_gamma   90.00
#
_symmetry.space_group_name_H-M   'P 1'
#
loop_
_entity.id
_entity.type
_entity.pdbx_description
1 polymer ?
#
loop_
_entity_poly.entity_id
_entity_poly.type
_entity_poly.pdbx_seq_one_letter_code
_entity_poly.pdbx_strand_id
1 'polypeptide(L)'
;ANNEGGRHNPGPEKGMEVPDFGPYADRDWPGPEKGFAAIMNNIDRDIGRILDELKTQGLEDDTIVMFSSDNGPHQEGGHHMEFFNSNGRLRGMKRDLYEGGIRVPMIVRGPSRIRAGVVSDRLSGFQDVLPTLAGFAGAAVPKNADGISLVPELTGRGSQRNHDFLYWEFSEQQG
;
A
#
# COMPACT_ATOMS: atom_id res chain seq x y z
N ALA A 1 -9.35 -5.75 2.01
CA ALA A 1 -9.20 -7.07 1.34
C ALA A 1 -8.44 -7.98 2.29
N ASN A 2 -9.07 -9.01 2.87
CA ASN A 2 -8.37 -9.96 3.72
C ASN A 2 -8.07 -11.22 2.90
N ASN A 3 -6.84 -11.37 2.43
CA ASN A 3 -6.37 -12.57 1.73
C ASN A 3 -6.29 -13.81 2.65
N GLU A 4 -6.40 -13.65 3.97
CA GLU A 4 -6.45 -14.77 4.93
C GLU A 4 -7.85 -15.40 5.03
N GLY A 5 -8.90 -14.73 4.50
CA GLY A 5 -10.29 -15.22 4.51
C GLY A 5 -10.50 -16.49 3.69
N GLY A 6 -9.70 -16.68 2.62
CA GLY A 6 -9.73 -17.88 1.79
C GLY A 6 -9.45 -19.20 2.54
N ARG A 7 -8.87 -19.15 3.75
CA ARG A 7 -8.70 -20.34 4.61
C ARG A 7 -10.03 -20.90 5.16
N HIS A 8 -11.10 -20.10 5.16
CA HIS A 8 -12.37 -20.45 5.82
C HIS A 8 -13.47 -20.86 4.83
N ASN A 9 -13.20 -20.85 3.52
CA ASN A 9 -14.20 -21.18 2.51
C ASN A 9 -13.61 -22.07 1.40
N PRO A 10 -13.61 -23.41 1.55
CA PRO A 10 -12.81 -24.35 0.74
C PRO A 10 -13.41 -24.66 -0.64
N GLY A 11 -14.22 -23.75 -1.20
CA GLY A 11 -14.79 -23.92 -2.53
C GLY A 11 -13.69 -23.90 -3.60
N PRO A 12 -13.64 -24.90 -4.51
CA PRO A 12 -12.49 -25.16 -5.39
C PRO A 12 -12.16 -24.08 -6.44
N GLU A 13 -12.86 -22.95 -6.46
CA GLU A 13 -12.76 -21.94 -7.53
C GLU A 13 -12.45 -20.51 -7.06
N LYS A 14 -12.43 -20.22 -5.75
CA LYS A 14 -12.73 -18.84 -5.29
C LYS A 14 -11.57 -17.93 -4.88
N GLY A 15 -10.34 -18.42 -4.71
CA GLY A 15 -9.20 -17.60 -4.29
C GLY A 15 -9.51 -16.45 -3.31
N MET A 16 -9.53 -15.21 -3.78
CA MET A 16 -9.89 -14.03 -2.98
C MET A 16 -11.38 -13.94 -2.65
N GLU A 17 -11.72 -13.41 -1.48
CA GLU A 17 -13.11 -13.12 -1.10
C GLU A 17 -13.65 -11.91 -1.89
N VAL A 18 -14.28 -12.20 -3.03
CA VAL A 18 -15.02 -11.23 -3.84
C VAL A 18 -16.46 -11.70 -4.05
N PRO A 19 -17.45 -10.78 -4.13
CA PRO A 19 -18.84 -11.15 -4.36
C PRO A 19 -19.04 -11.80 -5.73
N ASP A 20 -18.30 -11.33 -6.73
CA ASP A 20 -18.25 -11.86 -8.09
C ASP A 20 -16.91 -11.45 -8.76
N PHE A 21 -16.61 -12.03 -9.92
CA PHE A 21 -15.41 -11.71 -10.70
C PHE A 21 -15.54 -10.42 -11.54
N GLY A 22 -16.71 -9.78 -11.52
CA GLY A 22 -17.01 -8.55 -12.24
C GLY A 22 -16.56 -8.58 -13.70
N PRO A 23 -15.73 -7.61 -14.16
CA PRO A 23 -15.28 -7.53 -15.54
C PRO A 23 -14.33 -8.68 -15.96
N TYR A 24 -13.93 -9.54 -15.02
CA TYR A 24 -13.01 -10.65 -15.26
C TYR A 24 -13.70 -12.02 -15.36
N ALA A 25 -15.03 -12.08 -15.21
CA ALA A 25 -15.79 -13.34 -15.21
C ALA A 25 -15.53 -14.20 -16.46
N ASP A 26 -15.52 -13.58 -17.64
CA ASP A 26 -15.37 -14.25 -18.93
C ASP A 26 -13.90 -14.37 -19.39
N ARG A 27 -12.93 -13.96 -18.55
CA ARG A 27 -11.51 -14.13 -18.88
C ARG A 27 -11.12 -15.60 -18.86
N ASP A 28 -10.24 -16.02 -19.76
CA ASP A 28 -9.64 -17.35 -19.72
C ASP A 28 -8.46 -17.38 -18.72
N TRP A 29 -8.78 -17.13 -17.46
CA TRP A 29 -7.83 -17.10 -16.33
C TRP A 29 -8.26 -18.11 -15.27
N PRO A 30 -7.33 -18.63 -14.45
CA PRO A 30 -7.70 -19.40 -13.26
C PRO A 30 -8.63 -18.59 -12.35
N GLY A 31 -9.60 -19.26 -11.71
CA GLY A 31 -10.54 -18.62 -10.77
C GLY A 31 -9.87 -17.73 -9.71
N PRO A 32 -8.79 -18.18 -9.04
CA PRO A 32 -8.05 -17.33 -8.09
C PRO A 32 -7.53 -16.02 -8.69
N GLU A 33 -7.06 -16.04 -9.95
CA GLU A 33 -6.53 -14.85 -10.63
C GLU A 33 -7.64 -13.89 -11.04
N LYS A 34 -8.82 -14.40 -11.40
CA LYS A 34 -10.02 -13.57 -11.57
C LYS A 34 -10.41 -12.89 -10.26
N GLY A 35 -10.38 -13.64 -9.15
CA GLY A 35 -10.66 -13.11 -7.81
C GLY A 35 -9.67 -12.02 -7.40
N PHE A 36 -8.36 -12.22 -7.64
CA PHE A 36 -7.33 -11.21 -7.40
C PHE A 36 -7.53 -9.95 -8.23
N ALA A 37 -7.77 -10.08 -9.53
CA ALA A 37 -8.06 -8.92 -10.38
C ALA A 37 -9.32 -8.17 -9.92
N ALA A 38 -10.37 -8.90 -9.54
CA ALA A 38 -11.61 -8.32 -9.02
C ALA A 38 -11.39 -7.54 -7.73
N ILE A 39 -10.55 -8.04 -6.80
CA ILE A 39 -10.28 -7.32 -5.55
C ILE A 39 -9.45 -6.06 -5.78
N MET A 40 -8.48 -6.09 -6.71
CA MET A 40 -7.71 -4.90 -7.10
C MET A 40 -8.61 -3.83 -7.73
N ASN A 41 -9.52 -4.23 -8.63
CA ASN A 41 -10.50 -3.33 -9.22
C ASN A 41 -11.45 -2.74 -8.17
N ASN A 42 -11.86 -3.53 -7.16
CA ASN A 42 -12.70 -3.02 -6.08
C ASN A 42 -11.96 -1.98 -5.23
N ILE A 43 -10.70 -2.21 -4.89
CA ILE A 43 -9.87 -1.25 -4.14
C ILE A 43 -9.74 0.07 -4.90
N ASP A 44 -9.38 0.02 -6.18
CA ASP A 44 -9.23 1.20 -7.03
C ASP A 44 -10.55 2.01 -7.12
N ARG A 45 -11.66 1.33 -7.42
CA ARG A 45 -13.00 1.95 -7.46
C ARG A 45 -13.37 2.60 -6.13
N ASP A 46 -13.14 1.90 -5.01
CA ASP A 46 -13.57 2.38 -3.70
C ASP A 46 -12.69 3.53 -3.18
N ILE A 47 -11.41 3.58 -3.57
CA ILE A 47 -10.57 4.79 -3.41
C ILE A 47 -11.14 5.95 -4.23
N GLY A 48 -11.51 5.70 -5.49
CA GLY A 48 -12.16 6.71 -6.34
C GLY A 48 -13.40 7.32 -5.68
N ARG A 49 -14.26 6.47 -5.09
CA ARG A 49 -15.44 6.92 -4.34
C ARG A 49 -15.09 7.80 -3.13
N ILE A 50 -14.06 7.46 -2.36
CA ILE A 50 -13.60 8.30 -1.25
C ILE A 50 -13.13 9.67 -1.77
N LEU A 51 -12.35 9.70 -2.87
CA LEU A 51 -11.86 10.94 -3.45
C LEU A 51 -13.01 11.82 -4.00
N ASP A 52 -13.99 11.22 -4.67
CA ASP A 52 -15.17 11.91 -5.17
C ASP A 52 -16.02 12.49 -4.02
N GLU A 53 -16.14 11.77 -2.91
CA GLU A 53 -16.85 12.23 -1.72
C GLU A 53 -16.14 13.42 -1.06
N LEU A 54 -14.81 13.35 -0.90
CA LEU A 54 -14.01 14.47 -0.39
C LEU A 54 -14.20 15.73 -1.23
N LYS A 55 -14.24 15.59 -2.55
CA LYS A 55 -14.51 16.70 -3.47
C LYS A 55 -15.94 17.22 -3.32
N THR A 56 -16.92 16.32 -3.23
CA THR A 56 -18.35 16.68 -3.11
C THR A 56 -18.63 17.44 -1.81
N GLN A 57 -17.96 17.07 -0.72
CA GLN A 57 -18.06 17.77 0.56
C GLN A 57 -17.20 19.04 0.65
N GLY A 58 -16.40 19.36 -0.38
CA GLY A 58 -15.49 20.50 -0.37
C GLY A 58 -14.31 20.35 0.61
N LEU A 59 -13.96 19.12 0.98
CA LEU A 59 -12.89 18.78 1.93
C LEU A 59 -11.57 18.45 1.25
N GLU A 60 -11.57 18.35 -0.09
CA GLU A 60 -10.43 17.92 -0.89
C GLU A 60 -9.13 18.71 -0.60
N ASP A 61 -9.22 20.03 -0.46
CA ASP A 61 -8.04 20.89 -0.25
C ASP A 61 -7.44 20.77 1.15
N ASP A 62 -8.23 20.37 2.14
CA ASP A 62 -7.79 20.21 3.54
C ASP A 62 -7.59 18.74 3.93
N THR A 63 -7.63 17.82 2.97
CA THR A 63 -7.45 16.40 3.20
C THR A 63 -6.15 15.89 2.59
N ILE A 64 -5.40 15.12 3.36
CA ILE A 64 -4.25 14.35 2.87
C ILE A 64 -4.67 12.89 2.75
N VAL A 65 -4.48 12.31 1.58
CA VAL A 65 -4.74 10.89 1.30
C VAL A 65 -3.39 10.20 1.09
N MET A 66 -3.14 9.15 1.87
CA MET A 66 -1.97 8.27 1.74
C MET A 66 -2.46 6.87 1.36
N PHE A 67 -1.90 6.31 0.30
CA PHE A 67 -2.17 4.94 -0.13
C PHE A 67 -0.88 4.13 -0.10
N SER A 68 -0.93 2.97 0.55
CA SER A 68 0.19 2.04 0.64
C SER A 68 -0.30 0.61 0.89
N SER A 69 0.64 -0.30 1.11
CA SER A 69 0.40 -1.70 1.47
C SER A 69 1.26 -2.06 2.70
N ASP A 70 0.89 -3.10 3.42
CA ASP A 70 1.56 -3.57 4.64
C ASP A 70 2.75 -4.50 4.35
N ASN A 71 2.79 -5.15 3.17
CA ASN A 71 3.89 -6.00 2.71
C ASN A 71 3.84 -6.22 1.19
N GLY A 72 4.83 -6.94 0.67
CA GLY A 72 4.90 -7.40 -0.72
C GLY A 72 3.75 -8.30 -1.15
N PRO A 73 3.70 -8.70 -2.44
CA PRO A 73 2.63 -9.55 -2.94
C PRO A 73 2.68 -10.92 -2.28
N HIS A 74 1.57 -11.63 -2.36
CA HIS A 74 1.28 -12.77 -1.54
C HIS A 74 0.79 -13.93 -2.43
N GLN A 75 0.74 -15.17 -1.93
CA GLN A 75 0.27 -16.35 -2.70
C GLN A 75 -0.90 -17.09 -2.04
N GLU A 76 -1.44 -16.55 -0.95
CA GLU A 76 -2.63 -17.04 -0.27
C GLU A 76 -3.85 -17.07 -1.22
N GLY A 77 -4.75 -18.03 -1.00
CA GLY A 77 -5.92 -18.22 -1.86
C GLY A 77 -5.60 -18.83 -3.23
N GLY A 78 -4.39 -19.36 -3.45
CA GLY A 78 -4.01 -19.94 -4.74
C GLY A 78 -3.76 -18.91 -5.83
N HIS A 79 -3.56 -17.64 -5.45
CA HIS A 79 -2.98 -16.63 -6.33
C HIS A 79 -1.49 -16.91 -6.51
N HIS A 80 -1.00 -16.76 -7.73
CA HIS A 80 0.42 -16.79 -8.05
C HIS A 80 0.89 -15.39 -8.41
N MET A 81 1.78 -14.80 -7.59
CA MET A 81 2.29 -13.44 -7.82
C MET A 81 2.88 -13.26 -9.24
N GLU A 82 3.39 -14.33 -9.84
CA GLU A 82 3.99 -14.36 -11.17
C GLU A 82 2.96 -14.13 -12.28
N PHE A 83 1.69 -14.47 -12.06
CA PHE A 83 0.63 -14.38 -13.07
C PHE A 83 0.41 -12.93 -13.52
N PHE A 84 0.41 -11.99 -12.57
CA PHE A 84 0.29 -10.55 -12.83
C PHE A 84 1.62 -9.80 -12.68
N ASN A 85 2.73 -10.51 -12.47
CA ASN A 85 4.04 -9.91 -12.20
C ASN A 85 3.97 -8.91 -11.01
N SER A 86 3.35 -9.33 -9.91
CA SER A 86 2.90 -8.46 -8.81
C SER A 86 4.01 -7.74 -8.05
N ASN A 87 5.26 -8.23 -8.08
CA ASN A 87 6.45 -7.57 -7.52
C ASN A 87 7.36 -6.96 -8.61
N GLY A 88 6.96 -7.02 -9.89
CA GLY A 88 7.72 -6.49 -11.01
C GLY A 88 9.12 -7.09 -11.11
N ARG A 89 10.16 -6.24 -11.00
CA ARG A 89 11.56 -6.66 -11.07
C ARG A 89 12.16 -6.99 -9.70
N LEU A 90 11.39 -6.84 -8.63
CA LEU A 90 11.88 -7.00 -7.27
C LEU A 90 11.90 -8.48 -6.89
N ARG A 91 12.87 -8.86 -6.06
CA ARG A 91 13.02 -10.24 -5.57
C ARG A 91 12.17 -10.45 -4.33
N GLY A 92 11.48 -11.59 -4.23
CA GLY A 92 10.78 -12.01 -3.02
C GLY A 92 9.33 -11.55 -2.94
N MET A 93 8.65 -12.01 -1.91
CA MET A 93 7.21 -11.83 -1.65
C MET A 93 6.95 -11.61 -0.16
N LYS A 94 5.68 -11.52 0.24
CA LYS A 94 5.28 -11.44 1.66
C LYS A 94 6.06 -12.45 2.51
N ARG A 95 6.68 -11.97 3.58
CA ARG A 95 7.60 -12.66 4.52
C ARG A 95 9.06 -12.79 4.09
N ASP A 96 9.42 -12.40 2.87
CA ASP A 96 10.82 -12.26 2.50
C ASP A 96 11.36 -10.88 2.92
N LEU A 97 12.60 -10.84 3.41
CA LEU A 97 13.34 -9.58 3.65
C LEU A 97 14.06 -9.06 2.39
N TYR A 98 13.70 -9.57 1.21
CA TYR A 98 14.12 -9.00 -0.07
C TYR A 98 13.19 -7.85 -0.48
N GLU A 99 13.64 -6.99 -1.40
CA GLU A 99 12.90 -5.81 -1.87
C GLU A 99 11.42 -6.11 -2.20
N GLY A 100 11.11 -7.23 -2.85
CA GLY A 100 9.75 -7.59 -3.22
C GLY A 100 8.84 -7.92 -2.03
N GLY A 101 9.39 -8.22 -0.86
CA GLY A 101 8.63 -8.47 0.38
C GLY A 101 8.42 -7.23 1.26
N ILE A 102 9.36 -6.26 1.22
CA ILE A 102 9.35 -5.08 2.10
C ILE A 102 9.10 -3.75 1.39
N ARG A 103 9.32 -3.67 0.07
CA ARG A 103 9.11 -2.45 -0.71
C ARG A 103 7.70 -2.44 -1.29
N VAL A 104 6.90 -1.52 -0.81
CA VAL A 104 5.47 -1.35 -1.15
C VAL A 104 5.22 -0.01 -1.86
N PRO A 105 4.13 0.13 -2.63
CA PRO A 105 3.75 1.43 -3.17
C PRO A 105 3.47 2.43 -2.04
N MET A 106 3.81 3.70 -2.26
CA MET A 106 3.39 4.81 -1.41
C MET A 106 3.00 5.97 -2.31
N ILE A 107 1.73 6.36 -2.27
CA ILE A 107 1.19 7.50 -3.00
C ILE A 107 0.60 8.47 -1.98
N VAL A 108 0.99 9.73 -2.06
CA VAL A 108 0.48 10.78 -1.17
C VAL A 108 -0.11 11.90 -2.00
N ARG A 109 -1.35 12.27 -1.68
CA ARG A 109 -2.09 13.35 -2.34
C ARG A 109 -2.57 14.36 -1.30
N GLY A 110 -2.38 15.64 -1.60
CA GLY A 110 -2.91 16.75 -0.81
C GLY A 110 -2.86 18.03 -1.63
N PRO A 111 -3.88 18.36 -2.45
CA PRO A 111 -3.78 19.35 -3.53
C PRO A 111 -3.24 20.73 -3.10
N SER A 112 -3.65 21.20 -1.91
CA SER A 112 -3.23 22.51 -1.40
C SER A 112 -1.95 22.48 -0.54
N ARG A 113 -1.41 21.29 -0.21
CA ARG A 113 -0.29 21.14 0.74
C ARG A 113 0.92 20.39 0.18
N ILE A 114 0.73 19.53 -0.81
CA ILE A 114 1.74 18.58 -1.31
C ILE A 114 1.98 18.85 -2.80
N ARG A 115 3.24 18.77 -3.23
CA ARG A 115 3.60 18.98 -4.64
C ARG A 115 3.01 17.87 -5.51
N ALA A 116 2.18 18.23 -6.48
CA ALA A 116 1.63 17.29 -7.44
C ALA A 116 2.67 16.85 -8.48
N GLY A 117 2.51 15.63 -9.01
CA GLY A 117 3.32 15.12 -10.12
C GLY A 117 4.79 14.85 -9.80
N VAL A 118 5.14 14.77 -8.52
CA VAL A 118 6.51 14.50 -8.07
C VAL A 118 6.69 13.01 -7.83
N VAL A 119 7.79 12.46 -8.36
CA VAL A 119 8.32 11.15 -8.00
C VAL A 119 9.54 11.37 -7.12
N SER A 120 9.66 10.61 -6.03
CA SER A 120 10.79 10.68 -5.11
C SER A 120 11.39 9.29 -4.92
N ASP A 121 12.69 9.17 -5.16
CA ASP A 121 13.48 7.96 -4.89
C ASP A 121 14.04 7.95 -3.46
N ARG A 122 13.52 8.83 -2.58
CA ARG A 122 13.97 8.93 -1.20
C ARG A 122 13.64 7.65 -0.43
N LEU A 123 14.63 7.16 0.30
CA LEU A 123 14.47 6.07 1.25
C LEU A 123 13.52 6.48 2.38
N SER A 124 12.47 5.67 2.60
CA SER A 124 11.50 5.82 3.68
C SER A 124 11.00 4.46 4.15
N GLY A 125 10.43 4.42 5.36
CA GLY A 125 9.80 3.24 5.93
C GLY A 125 8.42 3.55 6.50
N PHE A 126 7.63 2.52 6.82
CA PHE A 126 6.28 2.70 7.36
C PHE A 126 6.27 3.47 8.70
N GLN A 127 7.35 3.36 9.49
CA GLN A 127 7.55 4.13 10.72
C GLN A 127 7.54 5.66 10.50
N ASP A 128 7.81 6.13 9.28
CA ASP A 128 7.80 7.56 8.93
C ASP A 128 6.38 8.14 8.83
N VAL A 129 5.36 7.30 8.68
CA VAL A 129 3.96 7.72 8.56
C VAL A 129 3.51 8.46 9.81
N LEU A 130 3.81 7.94 11.01
CA LEU A 130 3.42 8.55 12.27
C LEU A 130 3.95 9.99 12.45
N PRO A 131 5.27 10.26 12.39
CA PRO A 131 5.79 11.63 12.51
C PRO A 131 5.40 12.52 11.31
N THR A 132 5.08 11.96 10.15
CA THR A 132 4.55 12.73 9.02
C THR A 132 3.14 13.23 9.30
N LEU A 133 2.23 12.34 9.73
CA LEU A 133 0.87 12.70 10.10
C LEU A 133 0.83 13.67 11.29
N ALA A 134 1.65 13.42 12.32
CA ALA A 134 1.79 14.34 13.44
C ALA A 134 2.27 15.73 12.99
N GLY A 135 3.22 15.79 12.05
CA GLY A 135 3.71 17.04 11.46
C GLY A 135 2.61 17.83 10.74
N PHE A 136 1.77 17.16 9.93
CA PHE A 136 0.63 17.82 9.27
C PHE A 136 -0.46 18.25 10.26
N ALA A 137 -0.70 17.47 11.32
CA ALA A 137 -1.68 17.76 12.34
C ALA A 137 -1.21 18.81 13.37
N GLY A 138 0.07 19.22 13.34
CA GLY A 138 0.66 20.07 14.38
C GLY A 138 0.74 19.38 15.75
N ALA A 139 0.71 18.05 15.78
CA ALA A 139 0.77 17.25 16.99
C ALA A 139 2.21 16.93 17.39
N ALA A 140 2.42 16.65 18.67
CA ALA A 140 3.72 16.19 19.16
C ALA A 140 4.02 14.76 18.68
N VAL A 141 5.25 14.54 18.22
CA VAL A 141 5.75 13.19 17.90
C VAL A 141 6.19 12.52 19.21
N PRO A 142 5.82 11.25 19.46
CA PRO A 142 6.35 10.49 20.59
C PRO A 142 7.88 10.44 20.59
N LYS A 143 8.51 10.59 21.75
CA LYS A 143 9.97 10.65 21.87
C LYS A 143 10.69 9.37 21.42
N ASN A 144 9.99 8.25 21.41
CA ASN A 144 10.47 6.92 21.05
C ASN A 144 10.02 6.50 19.64
N ALA A 145 9.57 7.44 18.80
CA ALA A 145 9.30 7.15 17.40
C ALA A 145 10.62 7.07 16.61
N ASP A 146 10.82 5.96 15.88
CA ASP A 146 12.02 5.76 15.05
C ASP A 146 11.93 6.45 13.67
N GLY A 147 10.73 6.88 13.28
CA GLY A 147 10.47 7.49 11.99
C GLY A 147 10.97 8.93 11.87
N ILE A 148 11.21 9.33 10.63
CA ILE A 148 11.54 10.70 10.22
C ILE A 148 10.38 11.26 9.42
N SER A 149 9.88 12.43 9.82
CA SER A 149 8.78 13.11 9.09
C SER A 149 9.16 13.38 7.63
N LEU A 150 8.25 13.04 6.72
CA LEU A 150 8.35 13.28 5.27
C LEU A 150 7.69 14.60 4.84
N VAL A 151 7.20 15.41 5.79
CA VAL A 151 6.57 16.71 5.48
C VAL A 151 7.47 17.59 4.59
N PRO A 152 8.77 17.75 4.86
CA PRO A 152 9.64 18.55 3.99
C PRO A 152 9.73 18.00 2.55
N GLU A 153 9.85 16.68 2.39
CA GLU A 153 9.87 16.02 1.07
C GLU A 153 8.56 16.26 0.30
N LEU A 154 7.42 16.02 0.96
CA LEU A 154 6.08 16.11 0.38
C LEU A 154 5.72 17.55 -0.01
N THR A 155 6.04 18.52 0.85
CA THR A 155 5.72 19.94 0.63
C THR A 155 6.78 20.64 -0.23
N GLY A 156 7.99 20.09 -0.33
CA GLY A 156 9.15 20.76 -0.92
C GLY A 156 9.67 21.94 -0.11
N ARG A 157 9.33 22.02 1.19
CA ARG A 157 9.68 23.14 2.06
C ARG A 157 10.52 22.68 3.25
N GLY A 158 11.59 23.41 3.56
CA GLY A 158 12.49 23.07 4.65
C GLY A 158 13.56 22.06 4.23
N SER A 159 14.22 21.46 5.23
CA SER A 159 15.29 20.48 5.02
C SER A 159 14.82 19.09 5.39
N GLN A 160 14.92 18.16 4.45
CA GLN A 160 14.54 16.76 4.67
C GLN A 160 15.74 15.98 5.22
N ARG A 161 15.55 15.35 6.38
CA ARG A 161 16.53 14.42 6.95
C ARG A 161 16.49 13.09 6.20
N ASN A 162 17.66 12.43 6.13
CA ASN A 162 17.80 11.06 5.65
C ASN A 162 17.78 10.08 6.83
N HIS A 163 17.33 8.86 6.55
CA HIS A 163 17.67 7.70 7.37
C HIS A 163 19.12 7.29 7.07
N ASP A 164 19.89 6.99 8.12
CA ASP A 164 21.22 6.37 7.95
C ASP A 164 21.08 4.90 7.52
N PHE A 165 20.04 4.23 8.01
CA PHE A 165 19.64 2.88 7.66
C PHE A 165 18.14 2.69 7.93
N LEU A 166 17.57 1.65 7.32
CA LEU A 166 16.29 1.07 7.72
C LEU A 166 16.55 -0.36 8.18
N TYR A 167 15.77 -0.83 9.17
CA TYR A 167 15.98 -2.13 9.81
C TYR A 167 14.74 -3.01 9.66
N TRP A 168 14.95 -4.28 9.31
CA TRP A 168 13.96 -5.34 9.31
C TRP A 168 14.56 -6.61 9.90
N GLU A 169 13.75 -7.37 10.62
CA GLU A 169 14.09 -8.65 11.23
C GLU A 169 12.86 -9.56 11.16
N PHE A 170 13.06 -10.85 10.88
CA PHE A 170 11.96 -11.82 10.81
C PHE A 170 12.35 -13.15 11.47
N SER A 171 12.30 -13.14 12.81
CA SER A 171 12.81 -14.21 13.67
C SER A 171 12.16 -15.59 13.42
N GLU A 172 10.95 -15.65 12.87
CA GLU A 172 10.20 -16.90 12.58
C GLU A 172 10.82 -17.77 11.48
N GLN A 173 11.71 -17.22 10.63
CA GLN A 173 12.43 -17.96 9.60
C GLN A 173 13.95 -18.07 9.86
N GLN A 174 14.39 -17.87 11.10
CA GLN A 174 15.80 -17.81 11.47
C GLN A 174 16.58 -16.66 10.79
N GLY A 175 15.91 -15.52 10.54
CA GLY A 175 16.51 -14.29 10.04
C GLY A 175 15.63 -13.07 10.24
#